data_AF-A0A533Z5H2-F1
#
_entry.id   AF-A0A533Z5H2-F1
#
_cell.length_a   1.000
_cell.length_b   1.000
_cell.length_c   1.000
_cell.angle_alpha   90.00
_cell.angle_beta   90.00
_cell.angle_gamma   90.00
#
_symmetry.space_group_name_H-M   'P 1'
#
loop_
_entity.id
_entity.type
_entity.pdbx_description
1 polymer ?
#
loop_
_entity_poly.entity_id
_entity_poly.type
_entity_poly.pdbx_seq_one_letter_code
_entity_poly.pdbx_strand_id
1 'polypeptide(L)'
;MRCPFCSHVEDKVVDSRMAKEGEAIRRRRECLGCKRRFTTYERVEEMLPMIIKKDGRRESFDRAKVLAGLKKACEKRPISMATLEAVADRIEKRIQERGEAEVPCRVV
;
A
#
# COMPACT_ATOMS: atom_id res chain seq x y z
N MET A 1 -3.19 -9.71 19.43
CA MET A 1 -3.60 -10.57 18.29
C MET A 1 -4.38 -11.74 18.85
N ARG A 2 -5.51 -12.13 18.26
CA ARG A 2 -6.27 -13.27 18.77
C ARG A 2 -5.49 -14.58 18.58
N CYS A 3 -5.26 -15.32 19.66
CA CYS A 3 -4.54 -16.59 19.63
C CYS A 3 -5.32 -17.63 18.80
N PRO A 4 -4.68 -18.28 17.80
CA PRO A 4 -5.36 -19.24 16.92
C PRO A 4 -5.78 -20.54 17.62
N PHE A 5 -5.27 -20.81 18.82
CA PHE A 5 -5.53 -22.06 19.55
C PHE A 5 -6.62 -21.95 20.62
N CYS A 6 -6.77 -20.78 21.24
CA CYS A 6 -7.67 -20.59 22.38
C CYS A 6 -8.48 -19.29 22.31
N SER A 7 -8.33 -18.51 21.23
CA SER A 7 -9.00 -17.23 21.01
C SER A 7 -8.75 -16.14 22.06
N HIS A 8 -7.82 -16.34 22.99
CA HIS A 8 -7.39 -15.32 23.94
C HIS A 8 -6.69 -14.15 23.23
N VAL A 9 -6.87 -12.93 23.71
CA VAL A 9 -6.50 -11.70 22.99
C VAL A 9 -5.10 -11.21 23.34
N GLU A 10 -4.61 -11.58 24.53
CA GLU A 10 -3.31 -11.17 25.03
C GLU A 10 -2.20 -12.14 24.59
N ASP A 11 -1.18 -11.56 23.96
CA ASP A 11 0.01 -12.26 23.49
C ASP A 11 1.26 -11.39 23.70
N LYS A 12 2.41 -12.04 23.82
CA LYS A 12 3.73 -11.41 23.95
C LYS A 12 4.54 -11.65 22.69
N VAL A 13 5.14 -10.59 22.13
CA VAL A 13 6.10 -10.71 21.02
C VAL A 13 7.44 -11.24 21.57
N VAL A 14 7.94 -12.33 20.99
CA VAL A 14 9.16 -13.03 21.42
C VAL A 14 10.32 -12.76 20.46
N ASP A 15 10.06 -12.73 19.16
CA ASP A 15 11.08 -12.51 18.12
C ASP A 15 10.42 -11.76 16.95
N SER A 16 11.11 -10.75 16.41
CA SER A 16 10.63 -9.93 15.29
C SER A 16 11.74 -9.81 14.26
N ARG A 17 11.45 -10.20 13.01
CA ARG A 17 12.41 -10.14 11.90
C ARG A 17 11.73 -9.62 10.64
N MET A 18 12.48 -8.93 9.78
CA MET A 18 12.02 -8.64 8.42
C MET A 18 11.94 -9.95 7.63
N ALA A 19 10.88 -10.13 6.86
CA ALA A 19 10.65 -11.27 5.99
C ALA A 19 10.52 -10.78 4.55
N LYS A 20 11.18 -11.49 3.61
CA LYS A 20 11.21 -11.24 2.15
C LYS A 20 11.38 -9.77 1.74
N GLU A 21 12.59 -9.39 1.32
CA GLU A 21 12.90 -8.10 0.65
C GLU A 21 12.30 -6.83 1.29
N GLY A 22 11.95 -6.87 2.58
CA GLY A 22 11.39 -5.75 3.32
C GLY A 22 9.87 -5.57 3.27
N GLU A 23 9.14 -6.45 2.57
CA GLU A 23 7.68 -6.30 2.38
C GLU A 23 6.83 -6.76 3.58
N ALA A 24 7.40 -7.56 4.49
CA ALA A 24 6.67 -8.10 5.63
C ALA A 24 7.49 -8.15 6.90
N ILE A 25 6.84 -8.03 8.06
CA ILE A 25 7.43 -8.28 9.37
C ILE A 25 6.90 -9.62 9.89
N ARG A 26 7.82 -10.58 10.07
CA ARG A 26 7.52 -11.84 10.75
C ARG A 26 7.70 -11.67 12.25
N ARG A 27 6.63 -11.86 13.01
CA ARG A 27 6.66 -11.86 14.49
C ARG A 27 6.30 -13.22 15.05
N ARG A 28 7.16 -13.77 15.91
CA ARG A 28 6.84 -14.92 16.75
C ARG A 28 6.20 -14.43 18.04
N ARG A 29 4.98 -14.85 18.32
CA ARG A 29 4.17 -14.46 19.47
C ARG A 29 3.92 -15.65 20.38
N GLU A 30 3.75 -15.40 21.68
CA GLU A 30 3.37 -16.39 22.70
C GLU A 30 2.08 -15.95 23.38
N CYS A 31 1.05 -16.80 23.37
CA CYS A 31 -0.23 -16.52 24.02
C CYS A 31 -0.09 -16.51 25.54
N LEU A 32 -0.62 -15.49 26.23
CA LEU A 32 -0.53 -15.43 27.69
C LEU A 32 -1.46 -16.42 28.39
N GLY A 33 -2.59 -16.79 27.77
CA GLY A 33 -3.57 -17.74 28.31
C GLY A 33 -3.18 -19.22 28.16
N CYS A 34 -2.77 -19.65 26.96
CA CYS A 34 -2.46 -21.07 26.70
C CYS A 34 -0.95 -21.36 26.55
N LYS A 35 -0.08 -20.35 26.66
CA LYS A 35 1.40 -20.44 26.52
C LYS A 35 1.93 -21.01 25.20
N ARG A 36 1.04 -21.26 24.22
CA ARG A 36 1.44 -21.71 22.89
C ARG A 36 2.01 -20.57 22.05
N ARG A 37 2.98 -20.90 21.20
CA ARG A 37 3.63 -19.96 20.27
C ARG A 37 3.02 -20.05 18.88
N PHE A 38 2.90 -18.91 18.21
CA PHE A 38 2.45 -18.81 16.83
C PHE A 38 3.24 -17.73 16.09
N THR A 39 3.20 -17.75 14.76
CA THR A 39 3.90 -16.77 13.91
C THR A 39 2.87 -15.94 13.17
N THR A 40 3.04 -14.62 13.17
CA THR A 40 2.24 -13.69 12.36
C THR A 40 3.14 -13.04 11.32
N TYR A 41 2.60 -12.82 10.14
CA TYR A 41 3.22 -12.02 9.09
C TYR A 41 2.39 -10.75 8.96
N GLU A 42 2.98 -9.62 9.33
CA GLU A 42 2.38 -8.30 9.20
C GLU A 42 2.89 -7.71 7.88
N ARG A 43 1.97 -7.30 7.01
CA ARG A 43 2.26 -6.61 5.76
C ARG A 43 1.58 -5.25 5.79
N VAL A 44 2.23 -4.24 5.23
CA VAL A 44 1.58 -2.95 4.98
C VAL A 44 0.60 -3.20 3.84
N GLU A 45 -0.69 -3.03 4.10
CA GLU A 45 -1.71 -3.09 3.07
C GLU A 45 -1.79 -1.70 2.41
N GLU A 46 -1.05 -1.53 1.32
CA GLU A 46 -1.10 -0.30 0.52
C GLU A 46 -2.37 -0.30 -0.34
N MET A 47 -3.50 0.12 0.24
CA MET A 47 -4.69 0.38 -0.56
C MET A 47 -4.56 1.72 -1.28
N LEU A 48 -4.58 1.67 -2.61
CA LEU A 48 -4.72 2.85 -3.43
C LEU A 48 -6.17 3.35 -3.38
N PRO A 49 -6.41 4.68 -3.27
CA PRO A 49 -7.74 5.25 -3.17
C PRO A 49 -8.57 5.09 -4.43
N MET A 50 -9.88 5.24 -4.27
CA MET A 50 -10.75 5.54 -5.40
C MET A 50 -10.55 7.00 -5.85
N ILE A 51 -10.45 7.22 -7.15
CA ILE A 51 -10.39 8.54 -7.76
C ILE A 51 -11.79 9.02 -8.11
N ILE A 52 -12.18 10.16 -7.57
CA ILE A 52 -13.40 10.86 -7.94
C ILE A 52 -13.11 11.69 -9.20
N LYS A 53 -13.65 11.25 -10.33
CA LYS A 53 -13.52 11.91 -11.64
C LYS A 53 -14.33 13.21 -11.67
N LYS A 54 -14.09 14.06 -12.68
CA LYS A 54 -14.76 15.38 -12.82
C LYS A 54 -16.28 15.28 -12.93
N ASP A 55 -16.78 14.17 -13.47
CA ASP A 55 -18.20 13.83 -13.60
C ASP A 55 -18.79 13.17 -12.34
N GLY A 56 -18.03 13.09 -11.25
CA GLY A 56 -18.44 12.50 -9.98
C GLY A 56 -18.35 10.97 -9.92
N ARG A 57 -17.92 10.31 -11.00
CA ARG A 57 -17.72 8.85 -11.00
C ARG A 57 -16.52 8.47 -10.14
N ARG A 58 -16.63 7.34 -9.45
CA ARG A 58 -15.53 6.74 -8.69
C ARG A 58 -14.88 5.63 -9.52
N GLU A 59 -13.55 5.66 -9.58
CA GLU A 59 -12.77 4.65 -10.27
C GLU A 59 -11.57 4.27 -9.42
N SER A 60 -11.11 3.02 -9.44
CA SER A 60 -9.84 2.67 -8.80
C SER A 60 -8.68 3.48 -9.41
N PHE A 61 -7.72 3.90 -8.60
CA PHE A 61 -6.50 4.50 -9.15
C PHE A 61 -5.83 3.54 -10.15
N ASP A 62 -5.52 4.06 -11.33
CA ASP A 62 -4.89 3.31 -12.42
C ASP A 62 -3.65 4.07 -12.90
N ARG A 63 -2.48 3.51 -12.58
CA ARG A 63 -1.17 4.04 -12.98
C ARG A 63 -1.03 4.17 -14.49
N ALA A 64 -1.63 3.28 -15.28
CA ALA A 64 -1.55 3.33 -16.74
C ALA A 64 -2.23 4.59 -17.30
N LYS A 65 -3.31 5.06 -16.66
CA LYS A 65 -3.98 6.32 -17.05
C LYS A 65 -3.14 7.55 -16.74
N VAL A 66 -2.42 7.55 -15.61
CA VAL A 66 -1.47 8.61 -15.27
C VAL A 66 -0.36 8.67 -16.32
N LEU A 67 0.24 7.52 -16.66
CA LEU A 67 1.27 7.43 -17.69
C LEU A 67 0.77 7.86 -19.07
N ALA A 68 -0.42 7.46 -19.48
CA ALA A 68 -1.01 7.88 -20.74
C ALA A 68 -1.22 9.42 -20.79
N GLY A 69 -1.69 10.02 -19.70
CA GLY A 69 -1.82 11.47 -19.56
C GLY A 69 -0.47 12.18 -19.64
N LEU A 70 0.54 11.67 -18.94
CA LEU A 70 1.91 12.19 -18.97
C LEU A 70 2.54 12.10 -20.37
N LYS A 71 2.40 10.96 -21.06
CA LYS A 71 2.85 10.79 -22.44
C LYS A 71 2.22 11.82 -23.37
N LYS A 72 0.90 12.00 -23.29
CA LYS A 72 0.17 12.96 -24.12
C LYS A 72 0.60 14.41 -23.84
N ALA A 73 0.86 14.76 -22.57
CA ALA A 73 1.34 16.08 -22.19
C ALA A 73 2.79 16.34 -22.66
N CYS A 74 3.60 15.30 -22.78
CA CYS A 74 5.02 15.36 -23.11
C CYS A 74 5.35 14.98 -24.56
N GLU A 75 4.36 14.70 -25.41
CA GLU A 75 4.53 14.12 -26.76
C GLU A 75 5.47 14.92 -27.69
N LYS A 76 5.57 16.24 -27.51
CA LYS A 76 6.45 17.12 -28.29
C LYS A 76 7.72 17.54 -27.55
N ARG A 77 8.08 16.84 -26.47
CA ARG A 77 9.24 17.15 -25.64
C ARG A 77 10.18 15.94 -25.60
N PRO A 78 11.50 16.15 -25.60
CA PRO A 78 12.46 15.06 -25.51
C PRO A 78 12.57 14.55 -24.06
N ILE A 79 11.51 13.92 -23.57
CA ILE A 79 11.43 13.36 -22.22
C ILE A 79 11.46 11.84 -22.32
N SER A 80 12.38 11.21 -21.59
CA SER A 80 12.52 9.75 -21.62
C SER A 80 11.33 9.06 -20.94
N MET A 81 11.03 7.85 -21.39
CA MET A 81 10.02 6.99 -20.76
C MET A 81 10.31 6.74 -19.27
N ALA A 82 11.57 6.50 -18.92
CA ALA A 82 12.00 6.31 -17.53
C ALA A 82 11.69 7.52 -16.65
N THR A 83 11.81 8.74 -17.19
CA THR A 83 11.44 9.97 -16.46
C THR A 83 9.94 10.02 -16.20
N LEU A 84 9.10 9.63 -17.17
CA LEU A 84 7.64 9.62 -16.99
C LEU A 84 7.22 8.57 -15.95
N GLU A 85 7.86 7.40 -15.95
CA GLU A 85 7.65 6.34 -14.95
C GLU A 85 8.04 6.82 -13.55
N ALA A 86 9.21 7.43 -13.39
CA ALA A 86 9.65 7.97 -12.11
C ALA A 86 8.74 9.11 -11.58
N VAL A 87 7.98 9.78 -12.45
CA VAL A 87 6.96 10.75 -12.04
C VAL A 87 5.67 10.03 -11.64
N ALA A 88 5.24 9.02 -12.40
CA ALA A 88 4.09 8.21 -12.06
C ALA A 88 4.25 7.54 -10.68
N ASP A 89 5.43 6.98 -10.40
CA ASP A 89 5.74 6.34 -9.12
C ASP A 89 5.70 7.35 -7.96
N ARG A 90 6.16 8.58 -8.19
CA ARG A 90 6.05 9.68 -7.21
C ARG A 90 4.61 10.08 -6.94
N ILE A 91 3.77 10.12 -7.97
CA ILE A 91 2.34 10.42 -7.83
C ILE A 91 1.66 9.31 -7.02
N GLU A 92 1.92 8.04 -7.36
CA GLU A 92 1.38 6.88 -6.66
C GLU A 92 1.77 6.88 -5.18
N LYS A 93 3.05 7.06 -4.88
CA LYS A 93 3.54 7.15 -3.49
C LYS A 93 2.88 8.29 -2.72
N ARG A 94 2.76 9.48 -3.32
CA ARG A 94 2.09 10.62 -2.68
C ARG A 94 0.61 10.36 -2.39
N ILE A 95 -0.04 9.58 -3.25
CA ILE A 95 -1.44 9.20 -3.09
C ILE A 95 -1.58 8.16 -1.97
N GLN A 96 -0.69 7.17 -1.91
CA GLN A 96 -0.65 6.19 -0.82
C GLN A 96 -0.40 6.86 0.53
N GLU A 97 0.56 7.79 0.61
CA GLU A 97 0.92 8.54 1.83
C GLU A 97 -0.24 9.38 2.39
N ARG A 98 -1.25 9.72 1.58
CA ARG A 98 -2.45 10.45 2.06
C ARG A 98 -3.35 9.59 2.94
N GLY A 99 -3.38 8.27 2.74
CA GLY A 99 -4.25 7.36 3.48
C GLY A 99 -5.76 7.66 3.36
N GLU A 100 -6.15 8.49 2.39
CA GLU A 100 -7.55 8.81 2.09
C GLU A 100 -8.18 7.64 1.32
N ALA A 101 -9.45 7.32 1.55
CA ALA A 101 -10.15 6.27 0.79
C ALA A 101 -10.61 6.76 -0.60
N GLU A 102 -10.90 8.05 -0.74
CA GLU A 102 -11.34 8.69 -1.98
C GLU A 102 -10.56 9.99 -2.22
N VAL A 103 -10.00 10.16 -3.43
CA VAL A 103 -9.21 11.34 -3.80
C VAL A 103 -9.81 12.00 -5.05
N PRO A 104 -10.08 13.32 -5.05
CA PRO A 104 -10.52 14.02 -6.24
C PRO A 104 -9.47 14.04 -7.36
N CYS A 105 -9.88 13.87 -8.62
CA CYS A 105 -8.97 13.82 -9.76
C CYS A 105 -8.17 15.12 -10.02
N ARG A 106 -8.49 16.22 -9.32
CA ARG A 106 -7.74 17.49 -9.38
C ARG A 106 -6.48 17.49 -8.52
N VAL A 107 -6.36 16.53 -7.61
CA VAL A 107 -5.25 16.38 -6.66
C VAL A 107 -4.17 15.43 -7.21
N VAL A 108 -4.55 14.63 -8.20
CA VAL A 108 -3.71 13.70 -8.97
C VAL A 108 -3.26 14.37 -10.26
#